data_AF-A0A3Q3JPJ4-F1
#
_entry.id   AF-A0A3Q3JPJ4-F1
#
_cell.length_a   1.000
_cell.length_b   1.000
_cell.length_c   1.000
_cell.angle_alpha   90.00
_cell.angle_beta   90.00
_cell.angle_gamma   90.00
#
_symmetry.space_group_name_H-M   'P 1'
#
loop_
_entity.id
_entity.type
_entity.pdbx_description
1 polymer ?
#
loop_
_entity_poly.entity_id
_entity_poly.type
_entity_poly.pdbx_seq_one_letter_code
_entity_poly.pdbx_strand_id
1 'polypeptide(L)'
;MGVPAFFRWLSRKYPSIVVHCLEEKGKECNGVRVPVDTTKPNPNEVEFDNLYLDMNGIIHPCTHPEDKPAPKNEDEMMVAIFEYIDRLFNIVRPRKVLYMAIDGVAPRAKMNQQRSRRFRASKEGVELVEEKHRIREEIIQRGGYLPPEEIKERFDSNCITPGTEFMDNLAHCLRYYVADRLSNDPGWKNIVVFLSDASVPGEGEHKIMDFIRRQRAQPNHDPNTHHCLCGADADLIMLGLATHEPNFTIIREEFKPNKPRPCALCGQMGHEIKDCQGASRVKQGQHDEFADTGPAAEQEFIFIRLCVLREYLARELTMASLPFPFDFERSIDDWVFMCFFVGNDFLPHLPSLEIREGAIDRLVGIYKDVVHRTGGYLTENGFVNLERVELIMQAVGVAEDNIFRKRKEDDENFKRRMKEKRKRMKAEQQGPAYLTTGQFAPQALGRRDRPEPVQNARHQAYDMRMQSREQHNKDAAQSLKALMRNGGNSSAGPSDIAESRGLKRKAEDSDSEPEPEDNVRGSDRSIGRHLQRCCAQNRSEYCHLAEHCKQ
;
A
#
# COMPACT_ATOMS: atom_id res chain seq x y z
N MET A 1 7.77 -3.74 -6.23
CA MET A 1 6.38 -3.55 -6.66
C MET A 1 5.45 -3.80 -5.50
N GLY A 2 4.45 -2.95 -5.30
CA GLY A 2 3.36 -3.22 -4.37
C GLY A 2 2.09 -3.50 -5.14
N VAL A 3 1.23 -4.36 -4.60
CA VAL A 3 -0.15 -4.57 -5.03
C VAL A 3 -0.87 -3.26 -5.39
N PRO A 4 -0.74 -2.16 -4.60
CA PRO A 4 -1.38 -0.89 -4.93
C PRO A 4 -0.78 -0.19 -6.16
N ALA A 5 0.50 -0.41 -6.48
CA ALA A 5 1.17 0.26 -7.58
C ALA A 5 0.77 -0.34 -8.94
N PHE A 6 0.74 -1.68 -9.03
CA PHE A 6 0.32 -2.37 -10.25
C PHE A 6 -1.16 -2.13 -10.55
N PHE A 7 -2.03 -2.36 -9.57
CA PHE A 7 -3.47 -2.13 -9.74
C PHE A 7 -3.78 -0.67 -10.11
N ARG A 8 -3.09 0.30 -9.51
CA ARG A 8 -3.24 1.73 -9.85
C ARG A 8 -2.79 2.05 -11.27
N TRP A 9 -1.70 1.45 -11.76
CA TRP A 9 -1.29 1.62 -13.15
C TRP A 9 -2.33 1.02 -14.09
N LEU A 10 -2.77 -0.21 -13.80
CA LEU A 10 -3.72 -0.95 -14.62
C LEU A 10 -5.08 -0.24 -14.72
N SER A 11 -5.66 0.17 -13.59
CA SER A 11 -6.94 0.89 -13.53
C SER A 11 -6.89 2.28 -14.19
N ARG A 12 -5.74 2.95 -14.19
CA ARG A 12 -5.56 4.21 -14.94
C ARG A 12 -5.48 4.00 -16.44
N LYS A 13 -4.78 2.94 -16.86
CA LYS A 13 -4.57 2.65 -18.28
C LYS A 13 -5.81 2.02 -18.93
N TYR A 14 -6.49 1.13 -18.21
CA TYR A 14 -7.66 0.39 -18.67
C TYR A 14 -8.84 0.62 -17.70
N PRO A 15 -9.46 1.82 -17.68
CA PRO A 15 -10.44 2.18 -16.66
C PRO A 15 -11.69 1.28 -16.67
N SER A 16 -12.10 0.78 -17.84
CA SER A 16 -13.34 0.00 -17.99
C SER A 16 -13.27 -1.41 -17.39
N ILE A 17 -12.10 -1.87 -16.93
CA ILE A 17 -11.97 -3.16 -16.26
C ILE A 17 -12.57 -3.14 -14.85
N VAL A 18 -12.67 -1.95 -14.24
CA VAL A 18 -13.17 -1.76 -12.87
C VAL A 18 -14.65 -1.41 -12.89
N VAL A 19 -15.45 -2.13 -12.11
CA VAL A 19 -16.89 -1.87 -11.90
C VAL A 19 -17.19 -1.94 -10.42
N HIS A 20 -17.95 -1.00 -9.86
CA HIS A 20 -18.39 -1.07 -8.46
C HIS A 20 -19.46 -2.15 -8.29
N CYS A 21 -19.36 -2.91 -7.21
CA CYS A 21 -20.34 -3.94 -6.90
C CYS A 21 -21.63 -3.29 -6.40
N LEU A 22 -22.76 -3.81 -6.87
CA LEU A 22 -24.08 -3.52 -6.34
C LEU A 22 -24.37 -4.50 -5.20
N GLU A 23 -24.49 -3.95 -3.99
CA GLU A 23 -24.78 -4.71 -2.77
C GLU A 23 -26.23 -4.51 -2.35
N GLU A 24 -27.02 -5.59 -2.37
CA GLU A 24 -28.34 -5.57 -1.73
C GLU A 24 -28.17 -5.62 -0.21
N LYS A 25 -28.72 -4.63 0.50
CA LYS A 25 -28.71 -4.60 1.96
C LYS A 25 -29.95 -5.32 2.52
N GLY A 26 -29.74 -6.14 3.55
CA GLY A 26 -30.82 -6.77 4.30
C GLY A 26 -31.78 -5.71 4.85
N LYS A 27 -33.08 -5.96 4.74
CA LYS A 27 -34.12 -5.01 5.18
C LYS A 27 -34.44 -5.24 6.65
N GLU A 28 -34.55 -4.18 7.42
CA GLU A 28 -35.06 -4.27 8.79
C GLU A 28 -36.58 -4.11 8.76
N CYS A 29 -37.30 -5.09 9.30
CA CYS A 29 -38.76 -5.08 9.41
C CYS A 29 -39.14 -5.43 10.85
N ASN A 30 -39.72 -4.47 11.58
CA ASN A 30 -40.15 -4.63 12.98
C ASN A 30 -39.04 -5.12 13.94
N GLY A 31 -37.80 -4.64 13.77
CA GLY A 31 -36.64 -5.05 14.59
C GLY A 31 -36.07 -6.42 14.23
N VAL A 32 -36.59 -7.08 13.19
CA VAL A 32 -36.04 -8.31 12.62
C VAL A 32 -35.33 -7.97 11.31
N ARG A 33 -34.04 -8.31 11.23
CA ARG A 33 -33.25 -8.15 10.00
C ARG A 33 -33.60 -9.30 9.06
N VAL A 34 -34.30 -8.98 7.97
CA VAL A 34 -34.60 -9.93 6.89
C VAL A 34 -33.33 -10.12 6.06
N PRO A 35 -32.81 -11.36 5.95
CA PRO A 35 -31.60 -11.63 5.18
C PRO A 35 -31.83 -11.39 3.69
N VAL A 36 -30.74 -11.15 2.96
CA VAL A 36 -30.76 -11.00 1.50
C VAL A 36 -31.09 -12.35 0.89
N ASP A 37 -32.07 -12.39 -0.02
CA ASP A 37 -32.43 -13.61 -0.72
C ASP A 37 -31.48 -13.82 -1.93
N THR A 38 -30.42 -14.60 -1.69
CA THR A 38 -29.37 -14.90 -2.66
C THR A 38 -29.81 -15.89 -3.76
N THR A 39 -31.00 -16.48 -3.66
CA THR A 39 -31.57 -17.35 -4.72
C THR A 39 -32.04 -16.54 -5.93
N LYS A 40 -32.27 -15.23 -5.75
CA LYS A 40 -32.67 -14.31 -6.81
C LYS A 40 -31.51 -14.02 -7.78
N PRO A 41 -31.82 -13.56 -9.00
CA PRO A 41 -30.81 -13.08 -9.95
C PRO A 41 -29.86 -12.08 -9.31
N ASN A 42 -28.59 -12.14 -9.69
CA ASN A 42 -27.57 -11.25 -9.16
C ASN A 42 -27.82 -9.80 -9.63
N PRO A 43 -27.86 -8.81 -8.71
CA PRO A 43 -28.10 -7.41 -9.07
C PRO A 43 -26.99 -6.79 -9.93
N ASN A 44 -25.81 -7.40 -10.00
CA ASN A 44 -24.66 -6.92 -10.77
C ASN A 44 -24.76 -7.21 -12.28
N GLU A 45 -25.91 -7.70 -12.77
CA GLU A 45 -26.16 -8.05 -14.18
C GLU A 45 -25.22 -9.13 -14.73
N VAL A 46 -24.53 -9.86 -13.85
CA VAL A 46 -23.69 -11.01 -14.16
C VAL A 46 -23.92 -12.11 -13.13
N GLU A 47 -24.13 -13.33 -13.60
CA GLU A 47 -24.18 -14.51 -12.76
C GLU A 47 -22.79 -15.14 -12.67
N PHE A 48 -22.47 -15.69 -11.50
CA PHE A 48 -21.20 -16.39 -11.28
C PHE A 48 -21.47 -17.86 -10.98
N ASP A 49 -20.75 -18.75 -11.66
CA ASP A 49 -20.82 -20.17 -11.37
C ASP A 49 -20.00 -20.49 -10.11
N ASN A 50 -18.76 -20.00 -10.07
CA ASN A 50 -17.78 -20.39 -9.07
C ASN A 50 -17.20 -19.15 -8.36
N LEU A 51 -17.27 -19.15 -7.03
CA LEU A 51 -16.60 -18.18 -6.16
C LEU A 51 -15.40 -18.85 -5.48
N TYR A 52 -14.22 -18.24 -5.59
CA TYR A 52 -12.99 -18.67 -4.96
C TYR A 52 -12.56 -17.62 -3.93
N LEU A 53 -12.33 -18.03 -2.69
CA LEU A 53 -11.90 -17.15 -1.61
C LEU A 53 -10.46 -17.47 -1.23
N ASP A 54 -9.55 -16.52 -1.47
CA ASP A 54 -8.28 -16.49 -0.76
C ASP A 54 -8.56 -16.00 0.67
N MET A 55 -8.63 -16.96 1.59
CA MET A 55 -9.03 -16.73 2.98
C MET A 55 -8.01 -15.86 3.72
N ASN A 56 -6.74 -15.87 3.35
CA ASN A 56 -5.74 -15.01 4.00
C ASN A 56 -6.04 -13.54 3.73
N GLY A 57 -6.54 -13.20 2.54
CA GLY A 57 -7.05 -11.87 2.22
C GLY A 57 -8.26 -11.42 3.05
N ILE A 58 -8.95 -12.35 3.73
CA ILE A 58 -10.11 -12.08 4.61
C ILE A 58 -9.70 -12.09 6.09
N ILE A 59 -8.91 -13.08 6.52
CA ILE A 59 -8.50 -13.26 7.92
C ILE A 59 -7.71 -12.05 8.42
N HIS A 60 -6.82 -11.49 7.60
CA HIS A 60 -6.00 -10.34 7.99
C HIS A 60 -6.88 -9.10 8.33
N PRO A 61 -7.74 -8.59 7.43
CA PRO A 61 -8.64 -7.48 7.74
C PRO A 61 -9.60 -7.75 8.92
N CYS A 62 -10.04 -8.99 9.11
CA CYS A 62 -10.96 -9.33 10.20
C CYS A 62 -10.29 -9.38 11.59
N THR A 63 -8.99 -9.68 11.65
CA THR A 63 -8.26 -9.81 12.93
C THR A 63 -7.57 -8.51 13.38
N HIS A 64 -7.19 -7.65 12.42
CA HIS A 64 -6.56 -6.36 12.69
C HIS A 64 -7.02 -5.30 11.67
N PRO A 65 -8.31 -4.89 11.74
CA PRO A 65 -8.84 -3.87 10.85
C PRO A 65 -8.11 -2.53 11.01
N GLU A 66 -7.80 -1.86 9.89
CA GLU A 66 -7.17 -0.53 9.92
C GLU A 66 -8.14 0.58 10.37
N ASP A 67 -9.41 0.46 9.99
CA ASP A 67 -10.43 1.51 10.12
C ASP A 67 -11.45 1.22 11.25
N LYS A 68 -11.30 0.12 12.01
CA LYS A 68 -12.19 -0.29 13.11
C LYS A 68 -11.38 -0.75 14.33
N PRO A 69 -11.97 -0.78 15.53
CA PRO A 69 -11.34 -1.44 16.68
C PRO A 69 -11.06 -2.91 16.36
N ALA A 70 -9.90 -3.41 16.79
CA ALA A 70 -9.60 -4.84 16.67
C ALA A 70 -10.57 -5.68 17.52
N PRO A 71 -10.94 -6.89 17.07
CA PRO A 71 -11.73 -7.82 17.86
C PRO A 71 -11.08 -8.12 19.21
N LYS A 72 -11.89 -8.39 20.24
CA LYS A 72 -11.41 -8.60 21.61
C LYS A 72 -10.85 -10.00 21.85
N ASN A 73 -11.35 -10.99 21.11
CA ASN A 73 -11.02 -12.40 21.28
C ASN A 73 -11.18 -13.16 19.96
N GLU A 74 -10.74 -14.42 19.93
CA GLU A 74 -10.84 -15.26 18.73
C GLU A 74 -12.30 -15.48 18.28
N ASP A 75 -13.26 -15.58 19.21
CA ASP A 75 -14.67 -15.77 18.86
C ASP A 75 -15.23 -14.59 18.03
N GLU A 76 -14.94 -13.35 18.45
CA GLU A 76 -15.29 -12.15 17.69
C GLU A 76 -14.58 -12.11 16.33
N MET A 77 -13.34 -12.63 16.23
CA MET A 77 -12.63 -12.76 14.94
C MET A 77 -13.32 -13.76 14.03
N MET A 78 -13.75 -14.92 14.53
CA MET A 78 -14.46 -15.93 13.74
C MET A 78 -15.79 -15.40 13.22
N VAL A 79 -16.56 -14.70 14.08
CA VAL A 79 -17.81 -14.05 13.67
C VAL A 79 -17.55 -13.02 12.58
N ALA A 80 -16.53 -12.16 12.73
CA ALA A 80 -16.16 -11.19 11.70
C ALA A 80 -15.77 -11.86 10.36
N ILE A 81 -15.08 -13.00 10.40
CA ILE A 81 -14.75 -13.79 9.20
C ILE A 81 -16.02 -14.34 8.55
N PHE A 82 -16.95 -14.91 9.33
CA PHE A 82 -18.21 -15.44 8.81
C PHE A 82 -19.07 -14.35 8.16
N GLU A 83 -19.20 -13.20 8.81
CA GLU A 83 -19.92 -12.05 8.26
C GLU A 83 -19.30 -11.54 6.96
N TYR A 84 -17.96 -11.58 6.85
CA TYR A 84 -17.26 -11.20 5.64
C TYR A 84 -17.51 -12.19 4.49
N ILE A 85 -17.46 -13.49 4.76
CA ILE A 85 -17.80 -14.53 3.76
C ILE A 85 -19.25 -14.39 3.32
N ASP A 86 -20.19 -14.20 4.25
CA ASP A 86 -21.61 -13.98 3.93
C ASP A 86 -21.80 -12.75 3.04
N ARG A 87 -21.08 -11.66 3.34
CA ARG A 87 -21.12 -10.44 2.52
C ARG A 87 -20.64 -10.71 1.10
N LEU A 88 -19.52 -11.40 0.93
CA LEU A 88 -19.02 -11.78 -0.40
C LEU A 88 -20.00 -12.71 -1.14
N PHE A 89 -20.57 -13.70 -0.43
CA PHE A 89 -21.56 -14.61 -0.97
C PHE A 89 -22.81 -13.86 -1.46
N ASN A 90 -23.27 -12.86 -0.70
CA ASN A 90 -24.43 -12.03 -1.07
C ASN A 90 -24.19 -11.20 -2.33
N ILE A 91 -22.95 -10.73 -2.54
CA ILE A 91 -22.53 -9.94 -3.70
C ILE A 91 -22.40 -10.84 -4.94
N VAL A 92 -21.69 -11.96 -4.82
CA VAL A 92 -21.30 -12.79 -5.97
C VAL A 92 -22.38 -13.83 -6.32
N ARG A 93 -23.07 -14.38 -5.32
CA ARG A 93 -24.12 -15.41 -5.48
C ARG A 93 -23.68 -16.59 -6.37
N PRO A 94 -22.62 -17.35 -6.00
CA PRO A 94 -22.15 -18.47 -6.81
C PRO A 94 -23.25 -19.52 -7.01
N ARG A 95 -23.36 -20.06 -8.22
CA ARG A 95 -24.42 -21.01 -8.60
C ARG A 95 -24.00 -22.47 -8.59
N LYS A 96 -22.70 -22.76 -8.59
CA LYS A 96 -22.14 -24.12 -8.68
C LYS A 96 -21.12 -24.40 -7.58
N VAL A 97 -20.11 -23.55 -7.40
CA VAL A 97 -18.99 -23.83 -6.49
C VAL A 97 -18.67 -22.65 -5.58
N LEU A 98 -18.46 -22.93 -4.30
CA LEU A 98 -17.72 -22.07 -3.38
C LEU A 98 -16.43 -22.79 -2.97
N TYR A 99 -15.28 -22.22 -3.28
CA TYR A 99 -13.97 -22.77 -2.92
C TYR A 99 -13.28 -21.84 -1.93
N MET A 100 -13.04 -22.31 -0.71
CA MET A 100 -12.39 -21.57 0.36
C MET A 100 -10.97 -22.09 0.55
N ALA A 101 -9.97 -21.28 0.20
CA ALA A 101 -8.56 -21.66 0.25
C ALA A 101 -7.84 -20.88 1.34
N ILE A 102 -7.35 -21.60 2.35
CA ILE A 102 -6.47 -21.06 3.39
C ILE A 102 -5.03 -21.36 3.00
N ASP A 103 -4.08 -20.46 3.24
CA ASP A 103 -2.66 -20.75 3.01
C ASP A 103 -2.23 -21.98 3.81
N GLY A 104 -1.59 -22.92 3.13
CA GLY A 104 -0.86 -24.03 3.71
C GLY A 104 0.65 -23.81 3.70
N VAL A 105 1.42 -24.88 3.89
CA VAL A 105 2.88 -24.80 3.81
C VAL A 105 3.31 -24.39 2.40
N ALA A 106 3.90 -23.20 2.29
CA ALA A 106 4.30 -22.61 1.02
C ALA A 106 5.68 -23.11 0.54
N PRO A 107 6.02 -22.96 -0.76
CA PRO A 107 7.33 -23.28 -1.29
C PRO A 107 8.46 -22.45 -0.63
N ARG A 108 9.69 -22.98 -0.67
CA ARG A 108 10.85 -22.34 -0.04
C ARG A 108 11.08 -20.89 -0.47
N ALA A 109 10.83 -20.57 -1.74
CA ALA A 109 10.95 -19.22 -2.27
C ALA A 109 9.99 -18.25 -1.56
N LYS A 110 8.71 -18.62 -1.42
CA LYS A 110 7.72 -17.85 -0.66
C LYS A 110 8.06 -17.77 0.82
N MET A 111 8.54 -18.86 1.44
CA MET A 111 8.92 -18.87 2.86
C MET A 111 9.97 -17.80 3.19
N ASN A 112 10.92 -17.53 2.28
CA ASN A 112 11.92 -16.47 2.49
C ASN A 112 11.27 -15.09 2.48
N GLN A 113 10.32 -14.85 1.57
CA GLN A 113 9.56 -13.62 1.50
C GLN A 113 8.68 -13.44 2.76
N GLN A 114 7.93 -14.48 3.16
CA GLN A 114 7.10 -14.46 4.36
C GLN A 114 7.93 -14.22 5.62
N ARG A 115 9.09 -14.89 5.75
CA ARG A 115 10.04 -14.64 6.84
C ARG A 115 10.47 -13.17 6.87
N SER A 116 10.90 -12.61 5.74
CA SER A 116 11.33 -11.21 5.67
C SER A 116 10.22 -10.24 6.09
N ARG A 117 8.98 -10.47 5.61
CA ARG A 117 7.81 -9.66 6.00
C ARG A 117 7.54 -9.72 7.50
N ARG A 118 7.56 -10.91 8.11
CA ARG A 118 7.29 -11.08 9.55
C ARG A 118 8.36 -10.45 10.43
N PHE A 119 9.64 -10.65 10.09
CA PHE A 119 10.74 -10.00 10.81
C PHE A 119 10.64 -8.48 10.75
N ARG A 120 10.26 -7.93 9.59
CA ARG A 120 10.03 -6.49 9.43
C ARG A 120 8.85 -6.01 10.27
N ALA A 121 7.70 -6.68 10.18
CA ALA A 121 6.50 -6.30 10.92
C ALA A 121 6.71 -6.35 12.44
N SER A 122 7.43 -7.35 12.95
CA SER A 122 7.81 -7.42 14.36
C SER A 122 8.74 -6.26 14.76
N LYS A 123 9.75 -5.95 13.94
CA LYS A 123 10.68 -4.84 14.19
C LYS A 123 9.96 -3.49 14.17
N GLU A 124 9.18 -3.20 13.12
CA GLU A 124 8.37 -1.98 13.00
C GLU A 124 7.36 -1.86 14.16
N GLY A 125 6.81 -3.00 14.61
CA GLY A 125 5.93 -3.06 15.76
C GLY A 125 6.60 -2.62 17.06
N VAL A 126 7.86 -3.01 17.30
CA VAL A 126 8.66 -2.59 18.46
C VAL A 126 9.04 -1.12 18.34
N GLU A 127 9.56 -0.69 17.19
CA GLU A 127 9.96 0.69 16.94
C GLU A 127 8.78 1.66 17.11
N LEU A 128 7.58 1.27 16.66
CA LEU A 128 6.36 2.07 16.83
C LEU A 128 5.96 2.22 18.30
N VAL A 129 6.12 1.17 19.12
CA VAL A 129 5.82 1.23 20.56
C VAL A 129 6.80 2.17 21.27
N GLU A 130 8.09 2.03 20.99
CA GLU A 130 9.13 2.91 21.53
C GLU A 130 8.93 4.37 21.12
N GLU A 131 8.60 4.62 19.84
CA GLU A 131 8.31 5.96 19.33
C GLU A 131 7.07 6.57 19.99
N LYS A 132 5.99 5.78 20.13
CA LYS A 132 4.77 6.22 20.84
C LYS A 132 5.08 6.59 22.28
N HIS A 133 5.86 5.78 22.99
CA HIS A 133 6.24 6.06 24.38
C HIS A 133 7.06 7.35 24.49
N ARG A 134 8.07 7.52 23.64
CA ARG A 134 8.92 8.73 23.61
C ARG A 134 8.11 10.01 23.34
N ILE A 135 7.26 10.01 22.31
CA ILE A 135 6.45 11.19 21.96
C ILE A 135 5.41 11.47 23.05
N ARG A 136 4.83 10.43 23.64
CA ARG A 136 3.90 10.56 24.77
C ARG A 136 4.55 11.24 25.97
N GLU A 137 5.76 10.83 26.36
CA GLU A 137 6.52 11.47 27.43
C GLU A 137 6.83 12.94 27.10
N GLU A 138 7.27 13.24 25.89
CA GLU A 138 7.57 14.60 25.44
C GLU A 138 6.33 15.52 25.51
N ILE A 139 5.16 15.03 25.09
CA ILE A 139 3.89 15.76 25.16
C ILE A 139 3.51 16.02 26.63
N ILE A 140 3.60 15.01 27.50
CA ILE A 140 3.28 15.15 28.93
C ILE A 140 4.24 16.13 29.62
N GLN A 141 5.54 16.08 29.31
CA GLN A 141 6.55 17.01 29.85
C GLN A 141 6.28 18.46 29.41
N ARG A 142 5.75 18.67 28.20
CA ARG A 142 5.33 19.98 27.70
C ARG A 142 3.98 20.45 28.25
N GLY A 143 3.35 19.67 29.14
CA GLY A 143 2.05 19.98 29.75
C GLY A 143 0.85 19.62 28.87
N GLY A 144 1.05 18.87 27.79
CA GLY A 144 -0.01 18.34 26.95
C GLY A 144 -0.72 17.16 27.61
N TYR A 145 -2.01 17.00 27.33
CA TYR A 145 -2.81 15.89 27.81
C TYR A 145 -2.96 14.81 26.74
N LEU A 146 -2.81 13.55 27.13
CA LEU A 146 -3.09 12.39 26.29
C LEU A 146 -4.01 11.41 27.04
N PRO A 147 -4.93 10.73 26.33
CA PRO A 147 -5.78 9.71 26.93
C PRO A 147 -4.91 8.59 27.54
N PRO A 148 -5.36 7.94 28.63
CA PRO A 148 -4.65 6.81 29.24
C PRO A 148 -4.31 5.72 28.23
N GLU A 149 -3.21 5.03 28.43
CA GLU A 149 -2.83 3.92 27.57
C GLU A 149 -3.72 2.71 27.89
N GLU A 150 -4.56 2.33 26.94
CA GLU A 150 -5.34 1.10 27.06
C GLU A 150 -4.41 -0.09 26.83
N ILE A 151 -4.21 -0.91 27.87
CA ILE A 151 -3.51 -2.19 27.74
C ILE A 151 -4.47 -3.15 27.02
N LYS A 152 -4.42 -3.17 25.69
CA LYS A 152 -5.06 -4.20 24.88
C LYS A 152 -4.03 -5.27 24.56
N GLU A 153 -4.37 -6.53 24.83
CA GLU A 153 -3.62 -7.65 24.28
C GLU A 153 -3.66 -7.54 22.76
N ARG A 154 -2.49 -7.32 22.15
CA ARG A 154 -2.37 -7.20 20.71
C ARG A 154 -2.42 -8.61 20.12
N PHE A 155 -3.37 -8.84 19.21
CA PHE A 155 -3.39 -10.06 18.42
C PHE A 155 -2.07 -10.22 17.65
N ASP A 156 -1.38 -11.35 17.85
CA ASP A 156 -0.16 -11.66 17.12
C ASP A 156 -0.52 -12.22 15.74
N SER A 157 -0.49 -11.36 14.73
CA SER A 157 -0.73 -11.73 13.33
C SER A 157 0.18 -12.86 12.80
N ASN A 158 1.31 -13.16 13.46
CA ASN A 158 2.15 -14.29 13.07
C ASN A 158 1.47 -15.63 13.33
N CYS A 159 0.42 -15.70 14.16
CA CYS A 159 -0.36 -16.91 14.35
C CYS A 159 -1.16 -17.30 13.09
N ILE A 160 -1.33 -16.39 12.12
CA ILE A 160 -1.89 -16.67 10.79
C ILE A 160 -0.82 -17.41 9.95
N THR A 161 -0.52 -18.64 10.36
CA THR A 161 0.48 -19.52 9.76
C THR A 161 0.05 -20.97 9.93
N PRO A 162 0.20 -21.81 8.90
CA PRO A 162 -0.03 -23.26 9.03
C PRO A 162 0.71 -23.86 10.24
N GLY A 163 0.01 -24.72 10.99
CA GLY A 163 0.55 -25.43 12.15
C GLY A 163 0.41 -24.71 13.49
N THR A 164 -0.32 -23.58 13.54
CA THR A 164 -0.68 -22.91 14.79
C THR A 164 -2.05 -23.37 15.27
N GLU A 165 -2.28 -23.30 16.59
CA GLU A 165 -3.58 -23.62 17.21
C GLU A 165 -4.71 -22.73 16.66
N PHE A 166 -4.42 -21.44 16.41
CA PHE A 166 -5.37 -20.52 15.78
C PHE A 166 -5.89 -21.04 14.43
N MET A 167 -5.01 -21.55 13.57
CA MET A 167 -5.40 -22.06 12.24
C MET A 167 -6.19 -23.37 12.33
N ASP A 168 -5.88 -24.21 13.31
CA ASP A 168 -6.65 -25.42 13.59
C ASP A 168 -8.06 -25.07 14.11
N ASN A 169 -8.17 -24.12 15.03
CA ASN A 169 -9.45 -23.61 15.52
C ASN A 169 -10.27 -22.98 14.40
N LEU A 170 -9.65 -22.14 13.56
CA LEU A 170 -10.27 -21.54 12.38
C LEU A 170 -10.85 -22.62 11.44
N ALA A 171 -10.11 -23.69 11.18
CA ALA A 171 -10.60 -24.78 10.33
C ALA A 171 -11.84 -25.48 10.92
N HIS A 172 -11.88 -25.71 12.24
CA HIS A 172 -13.07 -26.26 12.91
C HIS A 172 -14.28 -25.31 12.80
N CYS A 173 -14.06 -24.03 13.08
CA CYS A 173 -15.08 -22.98 12.98
C CYS A 173 -15.64 -22.87 11.55
N LEU A 174 -14.79 -22.91 10.53
CA LEU A 174 -15.23 -22.86 9.13
C LEU A 174 -16.00 -24.11 8.70
N ARG A 175 -15.64 -25.31 9.18
CA ARG A 175 -16.42 -26.53 8.93
C ARG A 175 -17.83 -26.42 9.54
N TYR A 176 -17.94 -25.90 10.76
CA TYR A 176 -19.23 -25.61 11.38
C TYR A 176 -20.03 -24.59 10.56
N TYR A 177 -19.41 -23.46 10.20
CA TYR A 177 -20.04 -22.40 9.40
C TYR A 177 -20.58 -22.93 8.07
N VAL A 178 -19.80 -23.72 7.34
CA VAL A 178 -20.24 -24.33 6.07
C VAL A 178 -21.42 -25.29 6.30
N ALA A 179 -21.38 -26.13 7.34
CA ALA A 179 -22.48 -27.05 7.65
C ALA A 179 -23.76 -26.31 8.03
N ASP A 180 -23.65 -25.23 8.80
CA ASP A 180 -24.77 -24.36 9.16
C ASP A 180 -25.38 -23.68 7.92
N ARG A 181 -24.56 -23.06 7.06
CA ARG A 181 -25.03 -22.41 5.84
C ARG A 181 -25.69 -23.39 4.86
N LEU A 182 -25.11 -24.56 4.64
CA LEU A 182 -25.72 -25.60 3.79
C LEU A 182 -27.07 -26.10 4.31
N SER A 183 -27.26 -26.08 5.63
CA SER A 183 -28.51 -26.55 6.27
C SER A 183 -29.59 -25.48 6.29
N ASN A 184 -29.20 -24.22 6.48
CA ASN A 184 -30.12 -23.14 6.85
C ASN A 184 -30.28 -22.04 5.76
N ASP A 185 -29.32 -21.90 4.84
CA ASP A 185 -29.36 -20.88 3.78
C ASP A 185 -29.82 -21.47 2.44
N PRO A 186 -30.99 -21.06 1.90
CA PRO A 186 -31.48 -21.54 0.61
C PRO A 186 -30.53 -21.30 -0.57
N GLY A 187 -29.71 -20.24 -0.53
CA GLY A 187 -28.73 -19.91 -1.56
C GLY A 187 -27.59 -20.92 -1.65
N TRP A 188 -27.30 -21.64 -0.56
CA TRP A 188 -26.24 -22.63 -0.48
C TRP A 188 -26.72 -24.05 -0.85
N LYS A 189 -28.03 -24.27 -0.96
CA LYS A 189 -28.60 -25.62 -1.10
C LYS A 189 -28.11 -26.39 -2.34
N ASN A 190 -27.80 -25.69 -3.43
CA ASN A 190 -27.47 -26.31 -4.72
C ASN A 190 -26.01 -26.11 -5.15
N ILE A 191 -25.13 -25.65 -4.25
CA ILE A 191 -23.70 -25.47 -4.55
C ILE A 191 -22.85 -26.57 -3.91
N VAL A 192 -21.66 -26.77 -4.45
CA VAL A 192 -20.62 -27.59 -3.84
C VAL A 192 -19.62 -26.68 -3.13
N VAL A 193 -19.39 -26.93 -1.85
CA VAL A 193 -18.42 -26.18 -1.04
C VAL A 193 -17.14 -27.00 -0.86
N PHE A 194 -16.00 -26.43 -1.25
CA PHE A 194 -14.68 -26.98 -0.98
C PHE A 194 -13.99 -26.13 0.08
N LEU A 195 -13.59 -26.75 1.19
CA LEU A 195 -12.73 -26.12 2.19
C LEU A 195 -11.34 -26.75 2.10
N SER A 196 -10.37 -25.97 1.65
CA SER A 196 -8.96 -26.35 1.62
C SER A 196 -8.22 -25.61 2.73
N ASP A 197 -8.17 -26.21 3.91
CA ASP A 197 -7.55 -25.61 5.10
C ASP A 197 -6.00 -25.57 5.04
N ALA A 198 -5.39 -25.08 6.12
CA ALA A 198 -3.94 -24.88 6.24
C ALA A 198 -3.14 -26.18 6.30
N SER A 199 -3.78 -27.33 6.55
CA SER A 199 -3.10 -28.64 6.55
C SER A 199 -2.76 -29.11 5.14
N VAL A 200 -3.50 -28.62 4.13
CA VAL A 200 -3.22 -28.88 2.71
C VAL A 200 -2.04 -28.00 2.27
N PRO A 201 -0.93 -28.53 1.75
CA PRO A 201 0.21 -27.71 1.31
C PRO A 201 -0.12 -26.76 0.14
N GLY A 202 0.62 -25.66 0.03
CA GLY A 202 0.49 -24.66 -1.02
C GLY A 202 -0.14 -23.34 -0.54
N GLU A 203 0.09 -22.27 -1.30
CA GLU A 203 -0.54 -20.96 -1.08
C GLU A 203 -2.00 -20.99 -1.56
N GLY A 204 -2.90 -20.26 -0.91
CA GLY A 204 -4.34 -20.27 -1.16
C GLY A 204 -4.67 -19.94 -2.62
N GLU A 205 -4.08 -18.87 -3.15
CA GLU A 205 -4.21 -18.50 -4.56
C GLU A 205 -3.75 -19.61 -5.51
N HIS A 206 -2.64 -20.30 -5.21
CA HIS A 206 -2.13 -21.38 -6.05
C HIS A 206 -2.98 -22.65 -5.95
N LYS A 207 -3.54 -22.98 -4.77
CA LYS A 207 -4.51 -24.09 -4.64
C LYS A 207 -5.76 -23.84 -5.50
N ILE A 208 -6.25 -22.60 -5.53
CA ILE A 208 -7.37 -22.19 -6.38
C ILE A 208 -7.01 -22.35 -7.86
N MET A 209 -5.84 -21.84 -8.28
CA MET A 209 -5.41 -21.94 -9.67
C MET A 209 -5.20 -23.40 -10.09
N ASP A 210 -4.66 -24.23 -9.21
CA ASP A 210 -4.52 -25.68 -9.43
C ASP A 210 -5.88 -26.35 -9.62
N PHE A 211 -6.88 -25.99 -8.81
CA PHE A 211 -8.24 -26.48 -8.95
C PHE A 211 -8.82 -26.09 -10.33
N ILE A 212 -8.72 -24.82 -10.72
CA ILE A 212 -9.23 -24.32 -12.02
C ILE A 212 -8.56 -25.06 -13.18
N ARG A 213 -7.22 -25.20 -13.18
CA ARG A 213 -6.50 -25.90 -14.26
C ARG A 213 -6.91 -27.37 -14.36
N ARG A 214 -7.12 -28.05 -13.23
CA ARG A 214 -7.58 -29.45 -13.20
C ARG A 214 -9.03 -29.60 -13.68
N GLN A 215 -9.89 -28.63 -13.36
CA GLN A 215 -11.27 -28.57 -13.87
C GLN A 215 -11.27 -28.37 -15.39
N ARG A 216 -10.55 -27.37 -15.90
CA ARG A 216 -10.42 -27.08 -17.34
C ARG A 216 -9.93 -28.27 -18.15
N ALA A 217 -9.05 -29.10 -17.57
CA ALA A 217 -8.54 -30.30 -18.21
C ALA A 217 -9.55 -31.45 -18.30
N GLN A 218 -10.70 -31.38 -17.60
CA GLN A 218 -11.73 -32.40 -17.67
C GLN A 218 -12.53 -32.32 -18.98
N PRO A 219 -12.89 -33.44 -19.62
CA PRO A 219 -13.66 -33.45 -20.86
C PRO A 219 -15.05 -32.81 -20.77
N ASN A 220 -15.63 -32.77 -19.57
CA ASN A 220 -16.97 -32.23 -19.29
C ASN A 220 -16.93 -30.82 -18.69
N HIS A 221 -15.77 -30.15 -18.68
CA HIS A 221 -15.68 -28.75 -18.27
C HIS A 221 -16.54 -27.87 -19.17
N ASP A 222 -17.31 -26.97 -18.56
CA ASP A 222 -18.02 -25.94 -19.30
C ASP A 222 -17.07 -24.76 -19.57
N PRO A 223 -16.64 -24.52 -20.82
CA PRO A 223 -15.70 -23.45 -21.15
C PRO A 223 -16.29 -22.04 -20.94
N ASN A 224 -17.60 -21.93 -20.66
CA ASN A 224 -18.27 -20.66 -20.35
C ASN A 224 -18.52 -20.47 -18.85
N THR A 225 -17.95 -21.33 -17.99
CA THR A 225 -18.00 -21.16 -16.53
C THR A 225 -17.57 -19.74 -16.14
N HIS A 226 -18.37 -19.05 -15.32
CA HIS A 226 -18.05 -17.72 -14.81
C HIS A 226 -17.33 -17.81 -13.46
N HIS A 227 -16.08 -17.37 -13.43
CA HIS A 227 -15.20 -17.42 -12.27
C HIS A 227 -15.15 -16.06 -11.56
N CYS A 228 -15.33 -16.07 -10.24
CA CYS A 228 -15.09 -14.91 -9.37
C CYS A 228 -14.04 -15.25 -8.30
N LEU A 229 -12.90 -14.58 -8.30
CA LEU A 229 -11.83 -14.77 -7.33
C LEU A 229 -11.76 -13.58 -6.37
N CYS A 230 -11.93 -13.83 -5.08
CA CYS A 230 -11.77 -12.81 -4.05
C CYS A 230 -10.32 -12.72 -3.59
N GLY A 231 -9.73 -11.53 -3.70
CA GLY A 231 -8.43 -11.23 -3.12
C GLY A 231 -7.89 -9.87 -3.57
N ALA A 232 -6.96 -9.33 -2.78
CA ALA A 232 -6.42 -7.99 -3.02
C ALA A 232 -5.15 -7.99 -3.88
N ASP A 233 -4.45 -9.12 -4.00
CA ASP A 233 -3.10 -9.17 -4.57
C ASP A 233 -3.08 -8.92 -6.08
N ALA A 234 -2.01 -8.27 -6.55
CA ALA A 234 -1.82 -7.97 -7.96
C ALA A 234 -1.52 -9.24 -8.77
N ASP A 235 -0.94 -10.24 -8.13
CA ASP A 235 -0.58 -11.52 -8.73
C ASP A 235 -1.84 -12.28 -9.18
N LEU A 236 -2.99 -12.06 -8.52
CA LEU A 236 -4.28 -12.64 -8.92
C LEU A 236 -4.71 -12.24 -10.33
N ILE A 237 -4.35 -11.04 -10.80
CA ILE A 237 -4.63 -10.61 -12.18
C ILE A 237 -3.81 -11.45 -13.17
N MET A 238 -2.54 -11.68 -12.86
CA MET A 238 -1.64 -12.51 -13.68
C MET A 238 -2.09 -13.97 -13.68
N LEU A 239 -2.37 -14.50 -12.50
CA LEU A 239 -2.85 -15.87 -12.33
C LEU A 239 -4.18 -16.08 -13.04
N GLY A 240 -5.12 -15.14 -12.92
CA GLY A 240 -6.41 -15.17 -13.60
C GLY A 240 -6.26 -15.17 -15.13
N LEU A 241 -5.37 -14.34 -15.69
CA LEU A 241 -5.05 -14.34 -17.12
C LEU A 241 -4.43 -15.68 -17.57
N ALA A 242 -3.50 -16.22 -16.79
CA ALA A 242 -2.82 -17.49 -17.06
C ALA A 242 -3.72 -18.72 -16.96
N THR A 243 -4.96 -18.59 -16.46
CA THR A 243 -5.96 -19.67 -16.54
C THR A 243 -6.49 -19.88 -17.95
N HIS A 244 -6.41 -18.85 -18.81
CA HIS A 244 -7.09 -18.77 -20.11
C HIS A 244 -8.62 -19.04 -20.05
N GLU A 245 -9.25 -18.90 -18.88
CA GLU A 245 -10.70 -18.89 -18.77
C GLU A 245 -11.24 -17.54 -19.28
N PRO A 246 -12.19 -17.52 -20.24
CA PRO A 246 -12.66 -16.28 -20.84
C PRO A 246 -13.45 -15.41 -19.85
N ASN A 247 -14.23 -16.04 -18.96
CA ASN A 247 -15.14 -15.38 -18.03
C ASN A 247 -14.55 -15.36 -16.62
N PHE A 248 -13.52 -14.54 -16.42
CA PHE A 248 -12.82 -14.42 -15.13
C PHE A 248 -12.93 -13.01 -14.56
N THR A 249 -13.37 -12.92 -13.30
CA THR A 249 -13.52 -11.66 -12.56
C THR A 249 -12.81 -11.78 -11.21
N ILE A 250 -12.16 -10.71 -10.77
CA ILE A 250 -11.61 -10.60 -9.41
C ILE A 250 -12.48 -9.64 -8.61
N ILE A 251 -12.87 -10.01 -7.39
CA ILE A 251 -13.54 -9.13 -6.44
C ILE A 251 -12.56 -8.70 -5.35
N ARG A 252 -12.57 -7.42 -5.00
CA ARG A 252 -11.73 -6.86 -3.93
C ARG A 252 -12.37 -5.62 -3.32
N GLU A 253 -11.88 -5.24 -2.15
CA GLU A 253 -12.19 -3.94 -1.56
C GLU A 253 -11.60 -2.80 -2.39
N GLU A 254 -12.35 -1.71 -2.51
CA GLU A 254 -11.90 -0.48 -3.14
C GLU A 254 -10.90 0.26 -2.26
N PHE A 255 -9.67 0.41 -2.77
CA PHE A 255 -8.66 1.22 -2.11
C PHE A 255 -8.86 2.71 -2.38
N LYS A 256 -9.36 3.45 -1.39
CA LYS A 256 -9.47 4.92 -1.44
C LYS A 256 -8.18 5.55 -0.87
N PRO A 257 -7.31 6.15 -1.70
CA PRO A 257 -6.07 6.75 -1.22
C PRO A 257 -6.35 7.98 -0.34
N ASN A 258 -5.44 8.27 0.59
CA ASN A 258 -5.46 9.46 1.45
C ASN A 258 -6.71 9.59 2.35
N LYS A 259 -7.35 8.47 2.72
CA LYS A 259 -8.34 8.51 3.81
C LYS A 259 -7.67 9.11 5.07
N PRO A 260 -8.25 10.15 5.69
CA PRO A 260 -7.72 10.69 6.93
C PRO A 260 -7.77 9.61 8.00
N ARG A 261 -6.63 9.38 8.68
CA ARG A 261 -6.54 8.45 9.81
C ARG A 261 -6.47 9.24 11.11
N PRO A 262 -7.08 8.75 12.20
CA PRO A 262 -6.94 9.38 13.50
C PRO A 262 -5.51 9.25 14.01
N CYS A 263 -5.03 10.25 14.73
CA CYS A 263 -3.73 10.22 15.38
C CYS A 263 -3.68 9.08 16.41
N ALA A 264 -2.66 8.22 16.29
CA ALA A 264 -2.53 7.04 17.15
C ALA A 264 -2.20 7.33 18.63
N LEU A 265 -1.99 8.60 19.00
CA LEU A 265 -1.76 9.05 20.38
C LEU A 265 -2.98 9.72 21.00
N CYS A 266 -3.57 10.72 20.32
CA CYS A 266 -4.67 11.52 20.87
C CYS A 266 -6.04 11.22 20.25
N GLY A 267 -6.11 10.38 19.21
CA GLY A 267 -7.35 10.02 18.52
C GLY A 267 -7.91 11.10 17.59
N GLN A 268 -7.32 12.30 17.54
CA GLN A 268 -7.82 13.41 16.71
C GLN A 268 -7.38 13.28 15.25
N MET A 269 -8.20 13.80 14.34
CA MET A 269 -7.90 13.82 12.90
C MET A 269 -6.97 14.97 12.52
N GLY A 270 -6.30 14.85 11.37
CA GLY A 270 -5.62 15.96 10.69
C GLY A 270 -4.14 16.14 11.01
N HIS A 271 -3.51 15.23 11.76
CA HIS A 271 -2.06 15.24 12.03
C HIS A 271 -1.49 13.83 12.21
N GLU A 272 -0.18 13.68 12.01
CA GLU A 272 0.57 12.45 12.28
C GLU A 272 1.08 12.42 13.73
N ILE A 273 1.52 11.24 14.21
CA ILE A 273 2.04 11.04 15.58
C ILE A 273 3.14 12.07 15.91
N LYS A 274 4.06 12.31 14.97
CA LYS A 274 5.19 13.24 15.09
C LYS A 274 4.77 14.72 15.24
N ASP A 275 3.57 15.07 14.76
CA ASP A 275 3.03 16.42 14.80
C ASP A 275 1.98 16.58 15.92
N CYS A 276 1.82 15.55 16.77
CA CYS A 276 0.84 15.57 17.84
C CYS A 276 1.25 16.54 18.95
N GLN A 277 0.37 17.48 19.27
CA GLN A 277 0.55 18.43 20.37
C GLN A 277 -0.20 18.02 21.65
N GLY A 278 -0.73 16.79 21.67
CA GLY A 278 -1.69 16.33 22.68
C GLY A 278 -3.13 16.76 22.35
N ALA A 279 -4.10 16.15 23.03
CA ALA A 279 -5.49 16.54 22.86
C ALA A 279 -5.70 17.94 23.46
N SER A 280 -6.11 18.91 22.64
CA SER A 280 -6.72 20.14 23.16
C SER A 280 -7.91 19.76 24.04
N ARG A 281 -8.05 20.39 25.20
CA ARG A 281 -9.15 20.16 26.16
C ARG A 281 -10.48 20.70 25.58
N VAL A 282 -10.99 20.11 24.51
CA VAL A 282 -12.27 20.50 23.91
C VAL A 282 -13.37 19.77 24.67
N LYS A 283 -13.94 20.46 25.66
CA LYS A 283 -15.18 20.03 26.30
C LYS A 283 -16.31 20.09 25.27
N GLN A 284 -16.96 18.96 24.99
CA GLN A 284 -18.30 18.95 24.42
C GLN A 284 -19.22 18.16 25.37
N GLY A 285 -20.37 18.75 25.70
CA GLY A 285 -21.38 18.14 26.59
C GLY A 285 -21.14 18.34 28.10
N GLN A 286 -22.12 17.90 28.91
CA GLN A 286 -22.06 17.91 30.37
C GLN A 286 -21.36 16.67 30.96
N HIS A 287 -20.96 15.69 30.13
CA HIS A 287 -20.48 14.37 30.56
C HIS A 287 -19.24 13.85 29.81
N ASP A 288 -18.33 14.72 29.32
CA ASP A 288 -17.05 14.32 28.71
C ASP A 288 -17.17 13.18 27.66
N GLU A 289 -18.18 13.27 26.79
CA GLU A 289 -18.38 12.29 25.72
C GLU A 289 -17.35 12.55 24.61
N PHE A 290 -16.56 11.53 24.24
CA PHE A 290 -15.73 11.59 23.05
C PHE A 290 -16.64 11.90 21.85
N ALA A 291 -16.27 12.87 21.01
CA ALA A 291 -16.99 13.11 19.77
C ALA A 291 -17.09 11.79 19.01
N ASP A 292 -18.33 11.30 18.85
CA ASP A 292 -18.61 10.10 18.08
C ASP A 292 -17.81 10.18 16.79
N THR A 293 -16.94 9.21 16.57
CA THR A 293 -16.31 9.00 15.27
C THR A 293 -17.45 8.91 14.29
N GLY A 294 -17.64 9.95 13.47
CA GLY A 294 -18.69 9.97 12.46
C GLY A 294 -18.69 8.66 11.69
N PRO A 295 -19.86 8.16 11.25
CA PRO A 295 -20.01 6.81 10.74
C PRO A 295 -18.91 6.52 9.72
N ALA A 296 -18.03 5.56 10.04
CA ALA A 296 -16.97 5.14 9.14
C ALA A 296 -17.64 4.75 7.82
N ALA A 297 -17.25 5.43 6.73
CA ALA A 297 -17.78 5.14 5.41
C ALA A 297 -17.62 3.63 5.15
N GLU A 298 -18.73 2.96 4.82
CA GLU A 298 -18.71 1.52 4.58
C GLU A 298 -17.70 1.19 3.47
N GLN A 299 -16.94 0.12 3.68
CA GLN A 299 -15.93 -0.32 2.74
C GLN A 299 -16.62 -0.90 1.50
N GLU A 300 -16.39 -0.31 0.32
CA GLU A 300 -17.01 -0.72 -0.95
C GLU A 300 -16.20 -1.83 -1.64
N PHE A 301 -16.89 -2.66 -2.44
CA PHE A 301 -16.28 -3.68 -3.30
C PHE A 301 -16.28 -3.27 -4.77
N ILE A 302 -15.26 -3.70 -5.49
CA ILE A 302 -15.12 -3.54 -6.94
C ILE A 302 -14.83 -4.90 -7.59
N PHE A 303 -15.36 -5.06 -8.80
CA PHE A 303 -14.98 -6.11 -9.73
C PHE A 303 -13.89 -5.62 -10.68
N ILE A 304 -12.92 -6.50 -10.94
CA ILE A 304 -11.92 -6.37 -12.00
C ILE A 304 -12.23 -7.44 -13.04
N ARG A 305 -12.74 -7.03 -14.20
CA ARG A 305 -13.18 -7.92 -15.28
C ARG A 305 -12.02 -8.26 -16.20
N LEU A 306 -11.48 -9.49 -16.08
CA LEU A 306 -10.35 -9.91 -16.92
C LEU A 306 -10.76 -10.15 -18.38
N CYS A 307 -12.03 -10.44 -18.66
CA CYS A 307 -12.54 -10.48 -20.03
C CYS A 307 -12.32 -9.14 -20.76
N VAL A 308 -12.63 -8.02 -20.09
CA VAL A 308 -12.41 -6.66 -20.63
C VAL A 308 -10.91 -6.35 -20.70
N LEU A 309 -10.12 -6.77 -19.71
CA LEU A 309 -8.66 -6.61 -19.78
C LEU A 309 -8.07 -7.34 -20.98
N ARG A 310 -8.54 -8.55 -21.29
CA ARG A 310 -8.12 -9.32 -22.46
C ARG A 310 -8.43 -8.58 -23.76
N GLU A 311 -9.57 -7.89 -23.87
CA GLU A 311 -9.85 -7.05 -25.04
C GLU A 311 -8.86 -5.88 -25.20
N TYR A 312 -8.49 -5.22 -24.10
CA TYR A 312 -7.46 -4.19 -24.11
C TYR A 312 -6.11 -4.76 -24.54
N LEU A 313 -5.71 -5.88 -23.95
CA LEU A 313 -4.45 -6.55 -24.27
C LEU A 313 -4.44 -7.09 -25.70
N ALA A 314 -5.57 -7.54 -26.25
CA ALA A 314 -5.66 -7.95 -27.65
C ALA A 314 -5.28 -6.80 -28.58
N ARG A 315 -5.84 -5.60 -28.35
CA ARG A 315 -5.49 -4.41 -29.15
C ARG A 315 -4.03 -4.00 -28.95
N GLU A 316 -3.55 -4.09 -27.71
CA GLU A 316 -2.20 -3.65 -27.38
C GLU A 316 -1.11 -4.62 -27.86
N LEU A 317 -1.35 -5.92 -27.83
CA LEU A 317 -0.38 -6.95 -28.17
C LEU A 317 -0.45 -7.40 -29.63
N THR A 318 -1.51 -7.03 -30.36
CA THR A 318 -1.59 -7.28 -31.80
C THR A 318 -0.37 -6.71 -32.52
N MET A 319 0.21 -7.55 -33.37
CA MET A 319 1.37 -7.26 -34.19
C MET A 319 1.04 -7.59 -35.65
N ALA A 320 1.21 -6.61 -36.54
CA ALA A 320 1.03 -6.80 -37.97
C ALA A 320 2.34 -7.29 -38.60
N SER A 321 2.25 -8.02 -39.72
CA SER A 321 3.42 -8.45 -40.51
C SER A 321 4.40 -9.36 -39.76
N LEU A 322 3.89 -10.20 -38.85
CA LEU A 322 4.70 -11.25 -38.22
C LEU A 322 5.09 -12.33 -39.24
N PRO A 323 6.29 -12.93 -39.12
CA PRO A 323 6.72 -14.03 -39.98
C PRO A 323 6.05 -15.38 -39.63
N PHE A 324 5.11 -15.39 -38.68
CA PHE A 324 4.35 -16.56 -38.23
C PHE A 324 2.92 -16.14 -37.82
N PRO A 325 1.96 -17.09 -37.71
CA PRO A 325 0.59 -16.77 -37.32
C PRO A 325 0.49 -16.15 -35.92
N PHE A 326 -0.23 -15.04 -35.80
CA PHE A 326 -0.48 -14.42 -34.50
C PHE A 326 -1.49 -15.24 -33.69
N ASP A 327 -1.06 -15.65 -32.50
CA ASP A 327 -1.85 -16.22 -31.43
C ASP A 327 -1.92 -15.25 -30.24
N PHE A 328 -3.15 -14.89 -29.87
CA PHE A 328 -3.41 -13.97 -28.76
C PHE A 328 -3.14 -14.62 -27.41
N GLU A 329 -3.49 -15.89 -27.21
CA GLU A 329 -3.27 -16.57 -25.91
C GLU A 329 -1.78 -16.67 -25.60
N ARG A 330 -0.97 -16.98 -26.60
CA ARG A 330 0.50 -16.99 -26.47
C ARG A 330 1.08 -15.62 -26.15
N SER A 331 0.47 -14.55 -26.66
CA SER A 331 0.86 -13.18 -26.32
C SER A 331 0.50 -12.79 -24.89
N ILE A 332 -0.59 -13.36 -24.35
CA ILE A 332 -0.97 -13.18 -22.94
C ILE A 332 0.05 -13.85 -22.02
N ASP A 333 0.49 -15.08 -22.34
CA ASP A 333 1.54 -15.77 -21.58
C ASP A 333 2.83 -14.94 -21.51
N ASP A 334 3.26 -14.41 -22.64
CA ASP A 334 4.44 -13.56 -22.74
C ASP A 334 4.27 -12.26 -21.96
N TRP A 335 3.08 -11.66 -21.99
CA TRP A 335 2.78 -10.45 -21.23
C TRP A 335 2.83 -10.70 -19.72
N VAL A 336 2.22 -11.80 -19.25
CA VAL A 336 2.29 -12.24 -17.86
C VAL A 336 3.75 -12.46 -17.44
N PHE A 337 4.51 -13.19 -18.25
CA PHE A 337 5.93 -13.43 -17.99
C PHE A 337 6.75 -12.15 -17.92
N MET A 338 6.51 -11.19 -18.83
CA MET A 338 7.18 -9.88 -18.80
C MET A 338 6.88 -9.08 -17.53
N CYS A 339 5.66 -9.17 -17.01
CA CYS A 339 5.32 -8.48 -15.76
C CYS A 339 6.15 -8.97 -14.57
N PHE A 340 6.65 -10.22 -14.58
CA PHE A 340 7.55 -10.72 -13.53
C PHE A 340 8.89 -9.99 -13.47
N PHE A 341 9.37 -9.38 -14.56
CA PHE A 341 10.62 -8.58 -14.56
C PHE A 341 10.49 -7.27 -13.78
N VAL A 342 9.28 -6.72 -13.74
CA VAL A 342 9.03 -5.49 -12.98
C VAL A 342 9.04 -5.80 -11.47
N GLY A 343 8.82 -7.07 -11.10
CA GLY A 343 9.02 -7.65 -9.78
C GLY A 343 8.06 -8.83 -9.55
N ASN A 344 8.22 -9.52 -8.44
CA ASN A 344 7.25 -10.49 -7.92
C ASN A 344 7.67 -10.85 -6.49
N ASP A 345 6.97 -11.78 -5.85
CA ASP A 345 7.30 -12.22 -4.49
C ASP A 345 8.60 -13.04 -4.38
N PHE A 346 9.08 -13.61 -5.48
CA PHE A 346 10.20 -14.55 -5.49
C PHE A 346 11.53 -13.91 -5.88
N LEU A 347 11.48 -12.85 -6.71
CA LEU A 347 12.64 -12.17 -7.25
C LEU A 347 12.61 -10.66 -6.93
N PRO A 348 13.75 -10.05 -6.58
CA PRO A 348 13.83 -8.60 -6.50
C PRO A 348 13.54 -7.99 -7.87
N HIS A 349 12.88 -6.83 -7.88
CA HIS A 349 12.66 -6.07 -9.11
C HIS A 349 13.99 -5.61 -9.73
N LEU A 350 14.05 -5.56 -11.06
CA LEU A 350 15.19 -4.99 -11.76
C LEU A 350 15.26 -3.48 -11.48
N PRO A 351 16.44 -2.92 -11.13
CA PRO A 351 16.54 -1.51 -10.74
C PRO A 351 16.09 -0.51 -11.81
N SER A 352 16.20 -0.89 -13.08
CA SER A 352 15.79 -0.09 -14.24
C SER A 352 14.30 -0.21 -14.59
N LEU A 353 13.55 -1.14 -13.95
CA LEU A 353 12.15 -1.41 -14.28
C LEU A 353 11.23 -1.09 -13.10
N GLU A 354 10.64 0.08 -13.14
CA GLU A 354 9.63 0.51 -12.18
C GLU A 354 8.28 0.84 -12.85
N ILE A 355 7.18 0.28 -12.32
CA ILE A 355 5.81 0.53 -12.85
C ILE A 355 5.50 2.03 -12.93
N ARG A 356 5.92 2.80 -11.93
CA ARG A 356 5.67 4.25 -11.85
C ARG A 356 6.32 5.03 -12.98
N GLU A 357 7.32 4.44 -13.64
CA GLU A 357 8.10 5.04 -14.74
C GLU A 357 7.70 4.49 -16.13
N GLY A 358 6.62 3.72 -16.21
CA GLY A 358 6.14 3.12 -17.47
C GLY A 358 6.96 1.91 -17.93
N ALA A 359 7.51 1.13 -16.99
CA ALA A 359 8.31 -0.05 -17.31
C ALA A 359 7.56 -1.09 -18.16
N ILE A 360 6.28 -1.34 -17.86
CA ILE A 360 5.47 -2.31 -18.61
C ILE A 360 5.28 -1.85 -20.06
N ASP A 361 4.98 -0.58 -20.27
CA ASP A 361 4.80 -0.01 -21.62
C ASP A 361 6.08 -0.13 -22.45
N ARG A 362 7.24 0.11 -21.82
CA ARG A 362 8.56 -0.08 -22.43
C ARG A 362 8.82 -1.55 -22.78
N LEU A 363 8.53 -2.48 -21.86
CA LEU A 363 8.69 -3.91 -22.09
C LEU A 363 7.83 -4.39 -23.25
N VAL A 364 6.56 -3.96 -23.34
CA VAL A 364 5.68 -4.28 -24.47
C VAL A 364 6.28 -3.80 -25.80
N GLY A 365 6.85 -2.59 -25.84
CA GLY A 365 7.55 -2.09 -27.03
C GLY A 365 8.72 -2.98 -27.44
N ILE A 366 9.62 -3.28 -26.50
CA ILE A 366 10.79 -4.14 -26.73
C ILE A 366 10.36 -5.56 -27.16
N TYR A 367 9.34 -6.11 -26.52
CA TYR A 367 8.79 -7.42 -26.83
C TYR A 367 8.34 -7.52 -28.28
N LYS A 368 7.57 -6.54 -28.76
CA LYS A 368 7.12 -6.52 -30.15
C LYS A 368 8.32 -6.57 -31.11
N ASP A 369 9.34 -5.75 -30.87
CA ASP A 369 10.53 -5.73 -31.73
C ASP A 369 11.27 -7.08 -31.72
N VAL A 370 11.41 -7.71 -30.54
CA VAL A 370 12.06 -9.02 -30.40
C VAL A 370 11.27 -10.13 -31.09
N VAL A 371 9.94 -10.14 -30.96
CA VAL A 371 9.09 -11.14 -31.61
C VAL A 371 9.16 -11.03 -33.14
N HIS A 372 9.13 -9.81 -33.70
CA HIS A 372 9.30 -9.62 -35.15
C HIS A 372 10.66 -10.13 -35.64
N ARG A 373 11.73 -9.88 -34.87
CA ARG A 373 13.09 -10.27 -35.25
C ARG A 373 13.35 -11.78 -35.14
N THR A 374 12.78 -12.44 -34.12
CA THR A 374 13.09 -13.83 -33.79
C THR A 374 12.05 -14.84 -34.29
N GLY A 375 10.92 -14.37 -34.79
CA GLY A 375 9.88 -15.21 -35.36
C GLY A 375 9.19 -16.14 -34.36
N GLY A 376 9.03 -15.72 -33.11
CA GLY A 376 8.15 -16.41 -32.17
C GLY A 376 8.10 -15.83 -30.77
N TYR A 377 7.27 -16.45 -29.93
CA TYR A 377 6.95 -16.06 -28.54
C TYR A 377 8.09 -16.31 -27.53
N LEU A 378 8.07 -15.61 -26.40
CA LEU A 378 9.02 -15.78 -25.29
C LEU A 378 8.77 -17.07 -24.53
N THR A 379 7.51 -17.50 -24.43
CA THR A 379 7.08 -18.61 -23.60
C THR A 379 6.25 -19.62 -24.38
N GLU A 380 6.27 -20.87 -23.91
CA GLU A 380 5.45 -21.96 -24.41
C GLU A 380 5.04 -22.87 -23.26
N ASN A 381 3.75 -22.85 -22.88
CA ASN A 381 3.20 -23.70 -21.81
C ASN A 381 4.02 -23.64 -20.51
N GLY A 382 4.47 -22.44 -20.12
CA GLY A 382 5.29 -22.20 -18.93
C GLY A 382 6.80 -22.42 -19.10
N PHE A 383 7.26 -22.90 -20.26
CA PHE A 383 8.69 -22.96 -20.58
C PHE A 383 9.14 -21.66 -21.25
N VAL A 384 10.33 -21.19 -20.88
CA VAL A 384 10.87 -19.89 -21.33
C VAL A 384 11.96 -20.12 -22.38
N ASN A 385 11.88 -19.41 -23.50
CA ASN A 385 12.95 -19.34 -24.48
C ASN A 385 14.00 -18.30 -24.05
N LEU A 386 15.10 -18.76 -23.45
CA LEU A 386 16.13 -17.90 -22.88
C LEU A 386 16.87 -17.04 -23.90
N GLU A 387 17.03 -17.51 -25.14
CA GLU A 387 17.68 -16.72 -26.21
C GLU A 387 16.85 -15.46 -26.53
N ARG A 388 15.51 -15.60 -26.58
CA ARG A 388 14.61 -14.46 -26.78
C ARG A 388 14.58 -13.53 -25.57
N VAL A 389 14.63 -14.08 -24.37
CA VAL A 389 14.72 -13.28 -23.13
C VAL A 389 16.02 -12.49 -23.08
N GLU A 390 17.14 -13.08 -23.48
CA GLU A 390 18.44 -12.38 -23.55
C GLU A 390 18.33 -11.14 -24.44
N LEU A 391 17.67 -11.24 -25.58
CA LEU A 391 17.46 -10.11 -26.48
C LEU A 391 16.61 -8.98 -25.85
N ILE A 392 15.60 -9.31 -25.05
CA ILE A 392 14.86 -8.32 -24.27
C ILE A 392 15.77 -7.67 -23.23
N MET A 393 16.54 -8.47 -22.48
CA MET A 393 17.44 -7.96 -21.45
C MET A 393 18.54 -7.06 -22.03
N GLN A 394 19.09 -7.40 -23.21
CA GLN A 394 20.04 -6.54 -23.93
C GLN A 394 19.40 -5.20 -24.32
N ALA A 395 18.17 -5.21 -24.82
CA ALA A 395 17.45 -3.99 -25.18
C ALA A 395 17.09 -3.12 -23.95
N VAL A 396 16.73 -3.74 -22.84
CA VAL A 396 16.56 -3.05 -21.55
C VAL A 396 17.89 -2.44 -21.11
N GLY A 397 19.00 -3.20 -21.20
CA GLY A 397 20.36 -2.78 -20.89
C GLY A 397 20.77 -1.49 -21.59
N VAL A 398 20.45 -1.35 -22.89
CA VAL A 398 20.71 -0.12 -23.67
C VAL A 398 19.95 1.10 -23.12
N ALA A 399 18.77 0.90 -22.53
CA ALA A 399 17.95 1.97 -21.99
C ALA A 399 18.28 2.34 -20.54
N GLU A 400 19.02 1.52 -19.79
CA GLU A 400 19.19 1.65 -18.33
C GLU A 400 19.80 2.99 -17.92
N ASP A 401 20.91 3.40 -18.54
CA ASP A 401 21.59 4.66 -18.19
C ASP A 401 20.68 5.89 -18.33
N ASN A 402 19.85 5.89 -19.38
CA ASN A 402 18.90 6.97 -19.61
C ASN A 402 17.75 6.94 -18.59
N ILE A 403 17.31 5.75 -18.18
CA ILE A 403 16.30 5.58 -17.13
C ILE A 403 16.84 6.14 -15.81
N PHE A 404 18.07 5.78 -15.41
CA PHE A 404 18.66 6.27 -14.16
C PHE A 404 18.89 7.79 -14.17
N ARG A 405 19.35 8.36 -15.29
CA ARG A 405 19.54 9.80 -15.42
C ARG A 405 18.20 10.54 -15.27
N LYS A 406 17.16 10.07 -15.97
CA LYS A 406 15.82 10.67 -15.91
C LYS A 406 15.22 10.58 -14.50
N ARG A 407 15.34 9.43 -13.83
CA ARG A 407 14.86 9.24 -12.45
C ARG A 407 15.48 10.26 -11.50
N LYS A 408 16.80 10.45 -11.59
CA LYS A 408 17.51 11.44 -10.76
C LYS A 408 17.02 12.86 -11.02
N GLU A 409 16.84 13.24 -12.29
CA GLU A 409 16.32 14.56 -12.67
C GLU A 409 14.90 14.78 -12.14
N ASP A 410 14.03 13.77 -12.23
CA ASP A 410 12.66 13.81 -11.74
C ASP A 410 12.62 13.95 -10.20
N ASP A 411 13.48 13.23 -9.47
CA ASP A 411 13.62 13.34 -8.02
C ASP A 411 14.11 14.73 -7.59
N GLU A 412 15.12 15.30 -8.27
CA GLU A 412 15.61 16.65 -8.01
C GLU A 412 14.53 17.71 -8.28
N ASN A 413 13.80 17.56 -9.38
CA ASN A 413 12.68 18.43 -9.73
C ASN A 413 11.54 18.34 -8.71
N PHE A 414 11.22 17.14 -8.22
CA PHE A 414 10.21 16.93 -7.19
C PHE A 414 10.61 17.59 -5.86
N LYS A 415 11.86 17.38 -5.41
CA LYS A 415 12.42 18.03 -4.21
C LYS A 415 12.35 19.56 -4.33
N ARG A 416 12.69 20.13 -5.49
CA ARG A 416 12.57 21.57 -5.75
C ARG A 416 11.13 22.07 -5.61
N ARG A 417 10.17 21.39 -6.25
CA ARG A 417 8.74 21.73 -6.18
C ARG A 417 8.18 21.65 -4.76
N MET A 418 8.55 20.62 -3.99
CA MET A 418 8.13 20.48 -2.60
C MET A 418 8.71 21.57 -1.70
N LYS A 419 9.99 21.94 -1.90
CA LYS A 419 10.63 23.05 -1.18
C LYS A 419 9.92 24.38 -1.47
N GLU A 420 9.58 24.64 -2.73
CA GLU A 420 8.81 25.83 -3.13
C GLU A 420 7.40 25.84 -2.54
N LYS A 421 6.69 24.69 -2.57
CA LYS A 421 5.37 24.57 -1.96
C LYS A 421 5.41 24.83 -0.45
N ARG A 422 6.40 24.27 0.27
CA ARG A 422 6.58 24.51 1.72
C ARG A 422 6.89 25.98 2.01
N LYS A 423 7.70 26.64 1.18
CA LYS A 423 7.96 28.09 1.29
C LYS A 423 6.68 28.91 1.10
N ARG A 424 5.86 28.58 0.10
CA ARG A 424 4.57 29.26 -0.13
C ARG A 424 3.61 29.07 1.03
N MET A 425 3.43 27.84 1.52
CA MET A 425 2.55 27.57 2.67
C MET A 425 3.03 28.27 3.95
N LYS A 426 4.35 28.34 4.19
CA LYS A 426 4.90 29.14 5.31
C LYS A 426 4.62 30.64 5.15
N ALA A 427 4.73 31.17 3.93
CA ALA A 427 4.42 32.57 3.63
C ALA A 427 2.91 32.88 3.67
N GLU A 428 2.03 31.90 3.47
CA GLU A 428 0.59 32.03 3.63
C GLU A 428 0.15 31.93 5.10
N GLN A 429 0.82 31.09 5.90
CA GLN A 429 0.59 30.99 7.36
C GLN A 429 1.13 32.19 8.14
N GLN A 430 2.24 32.78 7.67
CA GLN A 430 2.62 34.14 8.06
C GLN A 430 1.69 35.10 7.33
N GLY A 431 0.51 35.38 7.90
CA GLY A 431 -0.46 36.32 7.33
C GLY A 431 0.19 37.64 6.88
N PRO A 432 -0.47 38.43 6.00
CA PRO A 432 0.13 39.65 5.46
C PRO A 432 0.69 40.48 6.60
N ALA A 433 1.96 40.90 6.50
CA ALA A 433 2.60 41.79 7.45
C ALA A 433 1.91 43.17 7.36
N TYR A 434 0.69 43.26 7.86
CA TYR A 434 -0.11 44.45 7.80
C TYR A 434 -0.87 44.61 9.11
N LEU A 435 -0.49 45.70 9.78
CA LEU A 435 -1.33 46.66 10.52
C LEU A 435 -0.75 46.96 11.90
N THR A 436 0.42 47.61 11.95
CA THR A 436 0.87 48.28 13.18
C THR A 436 0.54 49.77 13.20
N THR A 437 0.35 50.43 12.04
CA THR A 437 0.08 51.88 11.95
C THR A 437 -0.70 52.29 10.69
N GLY A 438 -1.48 53.39 10.76
CA GLY A 438 -2.21 54.01 9.63
C GLY A 438 -3.73 54.10 9.80
N GLN A 439 -4.43 54.81 8.89
CA GLN A 439 -5.90 55.02 8.92
C GLN A 439 -6.71 53.72 8.74
N PHE A 440 -6.06 52.64 8.31
CA PHE A 440 -6.65 51.29 8.20
C PHE A 440 -6.26 50.35 9.36
N ALA A 441 -5.45 50.81 10.33
CA ALA A 441 -5.07 50.01 11.49
C ALA A 441 -6.30 49.71 12.38
N PRO A 442 -6.47 48.48 12.86
CA PRO A 442 -7.60 48.13 13.70
C PRO A 442 -7.48 48.87 15.03
N GLN A 443 -8.48 49.69 15.35
CA GLN A 443 -8.58 50.40 16.62
C GLN A 443 -9.45 49.61 17.60
N ALA A 444 -9.02 49.53 18.86
CA ALA A 444 -9.80 48.88 19.91
C ALA A 444 -11.13 49.62 20.15
N LEU A 445 -12.24 48.89 20.17
CA LEU A 445 -13.58 49.41 20.44
C LEU A 445 -13.62 50.01 21.86
N GLY A 446 -13.86 51.32 21.98
CA GLY A 446 -14.02 52.00 23.28
C GLY A 446 -13.30 53.33 23.44
N ARG A 447 -12.44 53.76 22.49
CA ARG A 447 -11.95 55.15 22.47
C ARG A 447 -13.01 56.09 21.88
N ARG A 448 -13.13 57.29 22.47
CA ARG A 448 -14.06 58.37 22.06
C ARG A 448 -13.65 59.10 20.77
N ASP A 449 -12.60 58.63 20.09
CA ASP A 449 -12.20 59.17 18.79
C ASP A 449 -13.02 58.44 17.72
N ARG A 450 -13.92 59.19 17.06
CA ARG A 450 -14.61 58.68 15.87
C ARG A 450 -13.54 58.34 14.82
N PRO A 451 -13.61 57.17 14.16
CA PRO A 451 -12.71 56.88 13.05
C PRO A 451 -12.89 57.97 11.99
N GLU A 452 -11.81 58.66 11.63
CA GLU A 452 -11.86 59.68 10.58
C GLU A 452 -12.32 59.02 9.26
N PRO A 453 -13.18 59.67 8.47
CA PRO A 453 -13.54 59.16 7.15
C PRO A 453 -12.28 58.95 6.32
N VAL A 454 -12.14 57.77 5.72
CA VAL A 454 -11.02 57.47 4.82
C VAL A 454 -11.06 58.43 3.63
N GLN A 455 -10.21 59.44 3.63
CA GLN A 455 -10.07 60.37 2.51
C GLN A 455 -9.03 59.81 1.53
N ASN A 456 -9.37 59.75 0.23
CA ASN A 456 -8.48 59.25 -0.82
C ASN A 456 -7.89 57.85 -0.54
N ALA A 457 -8.75 56.88 -0.21
CA ALA A 457 -8.39 55.48 0.05
C ALA A 457 -7.39 54.89 -0.98
N ARG A 458 -7.52 55.27 -2.26
CA ARG A 458 -6.65 54.81 -3.34
C ARG A 458 -5.21 55.33 -3.23
N HIS A 459 -5.01 56.58 -2.80
CA HIS A 459 -3.70 57.18 -2.61
C HIS A 459 -3.03 56.62 -1.35
N GLN A 460 -3.79 56.49 -0.27
CA GLN A 460 -3.27 55.93 0.98
C GLN A 460 -2.89 54.45 0.82
N ALA A 461 -3.65 53.66 0.04
CA ALA A 461 -3.28 52.30 -0.35
C ALA A 461 -2.06 52.23 -1.31
N TYR A 462 -1.76 53.31 -2.03
CA TYR A 462 -0.55 53.42 -2.84
C TYR A 462 0.68 53.72 -1.96
N ASP A 463 0.59 54.70 -1.06
CA ASP A 463 1.67 55.05 -0.12
C ASP A 463 2.01 53.89 0.81
N MET A 464 0.99 53.17 1.29
CA MET A 464 1.11 51.95 2.07
C MET A 464 1.93 50.86 1.35
N ARG A 465 1.66 50.63 0.05
CA ARG A 465 2.44 49.70 -0.77
C ARG A 465 3.88 50.17 -0.98
N MET A 466 4.09 51.48 -1.11
CA MET A 466 5.43 52.05 -1.23
C MET A 466 6.24 51.92 0.06
N GLN A 467 5.65 52.18 1.22
CA GLN A 467 6.28 52.01 2.53
C GLN A 467 6.62 50.56 2.84
N SER A 468 5.72 49.62 2.56
CA SER A 468 5.99 48.18 2.71
C SER A 468 7.16 47.73 1.82
N ARG A 469 7.20 48.20 0.56
CA ARG A 469 8.31 47.91 -0.36
C ARG A 469 9.62 48.51 0.13
N GLU A 470 9.58 49.72 0.68
CA GLU A 470 10.76 50.40 1.21
C GLU A 470 11.28 49.73 2.50
N GLN A 471 10.39 49.22 3.35
CA GLN A 471 10.73 48.45 4.55
C GLN A 471 11.35 47.10 4.17
N HIS A 472 10.77 46.36 3.22
CA HIS A 472 11.37 45.13 2.70
C HIS A 472 12.75 45.37 2.07
N ASN A 473 12.93 46.49 1.36
CA ASN A 473 14.25 46.87 0.85
C ASN A 473 15.24 47.21 1.98
N LYS A 474 14.79 47.85 3.07
CA LYS A 474 15.63 48.13 4.25
C LYS A 474 16.03 46.85 4.98
N ASP A 475 15.10 45.90 5.15
CA ASP A 475 15.37 44.62 5.81
C ASP A 475 16.30 43.73 4.97
N ALA A 476 16.11 43.72 3.65
CA ALA A 476 17.02 43.07 2.72
C ALA A 476 18.42 43.73 2.74
N ALA A 477 18.49 45.06 2.80
CA ALA A 477 19.75 45.79 2.91
C ALA A 477 20.44 45.59 4.28
N GLN A 478 19.69 45.45 5.37
CA GLN A 478 20.22 45.10 6.69
C GLN A 478 20.75 43.68 6.73
N SER A 479 20.02 42.72 6.15
CA SER A 479 20.47 41.33 6.01
C SER A 479 21.75 41.24 5.18
N LEU A 480 21.83 41.98 4.08
CA LEU A 480 23.03 42.07 3.25
C LEU A 480 24.20 42.75 3.99
N LYS A 481 23.94 43.80 4.77
CA LYS A 481 24.95 44.44 5.63
C LYS A 481 25.44 43.51 6.75
N ALA A 482 24.57 42.68 7.32
CA ALA A 482 24.95 41.70 8.33
C ALA A 482 25.86 40.60 7.73
N LEU A 483 25.53 40.12 6.53
CA LEU A 483 26.39 39.22 5.73
C LEU A 483 27.75 39.84 5.42
N MET A 484 27.80 41.14 5.09
CA MET A 484 29.06 41.84 4.81
C MET A 484 29.89 42.17 6.07
N ARG A 485 29.24 42.43 7.22
CA ARG A 485 29.94 42.68 8.49
C ARG A 485 30.65 41.44 9.04
N ASN A 486 30.08 40.25 8.83
CA ASN A 486 30.72 38.99 9.21
C ASN A 486 31.89 38.60 8.29
N GLY A 487 32.12 39.32 7.18
CA GLY A 487 33.20 39.07 6.22
C GLY A 487 34.41 40.02 6.33
N GLY A 488 34.46 40.91 7.33
CA GLY A 488 35.47 41.98 7.38
C GLY A 488 36.24 42.03 8.69
N ASN A 489 37.22 41.13 8.89
CA ASN A 489 38.29 41.36 9.86
C ASN A 489 39.58 40.57 9.53
N SER A 490 40.40 41.11 8.62
CA SER A 490 41.86 40.92 8.65
C SER A 490 42.55 41.94 7.73
N SER A 491 43.53 42.62 8.30
CA SER A 491 44.25 43.81 7.84
C SER A 491 45.42 43.54 6.88
N ALA A 492 45.55 44.41 5.89
CA ALA A 492 46.75 44.97 5.20
C ALA A 492 48.11 44.20 5.13
N GLY A 493 48.65 44.08 3.91
CA GLY A 493 50.10 43.95 3.60
C GLY A 493 50.40 43.19 2.29
N PRO A 494 51.37 43.59 1.43
CA PRO A 494 51.25 43.43 -0.04
C PRO A 494 52.15 42.37 -0.70
N SER A 495 51.89 42.17 -2.00
CA SER A 495 52.77 41.72 -3.11
C SER A 495 52.74 40.25 -3.60
N ASP A 496 52.68 40.18 -4.94
CA ASP A 496 53.23 39.22 -5.91
C ASP A 496 52.54 37.88 -6.29
N ILE A 497 52.05 37.90 -7.53
CA ILE A 497 52.38 37.03 -8.69
C ILE A 497 52.22 35.49 -8.57
N ALA A 498 51.40 34.99 -9.49
CA ALA A 498 51.43 33.68 -10.20
C ALA A 498 50.93 32.37 -9.55
N GLU A 499 50.01 31.76 -10.32
CA GLU A 499 49.87 30.33 -10.64
C GLU A 499 49.36 29.28 -9.62
N SER A 500 48.22 28.68 -10.01
CA SER A 500 47.95 27.23 -10.03
C SER A 500 48.12 26.42 -8.73
N ARG A 501 46.99 26.12 -8.06
CA ARG A 501 46.49 24.74 -7.80
C ARG A 501 45.20 24.80 -6.98
N GLY A 502 44.13 24.18 -7.48
CA GLY A 502 42.82 24.14 -6.83
C GLY A 502 42.85 23.32 -5.53
N LEU A 503 42.63 24.01 -4.40
CA LEU A 503 42.38 23.41 -3.09
C LEU A 503 40.86 23.34 -2.82
N LYS A 504 40.44 22.19 -2.29
CA LYS A 504 39.10 21.83 -1.78
C LYS A 504 38.42 22.99 -1.02
N ARG A 505 37.19 23.35 -1.40
CA ARG A 505 36.31 24.17 -0.56
C ARG A 505 35.70 23.31 0.56
N LYS A 506 35.67 23.86 1.77
CA LYS A 506 35.01 23.30 2.95
C LYS A 506 33.49 23.29 2.76
N ALA A 507 32.87 22.20 3.24
CA ALA A 507 31.44 21.95 3.19
C ALA A 507 30.80 22.40 4.52
N GLU A 508 30.55 23.69 4.70
CA GLU A 508 29.72 24.20 5.80
C GLU A 508 28.93 25.41 5.29
N ASP A 509 27.82 25.14 4.60
CA ASP A 509 26.66 26.05 4.44
C ASP A 509 25.47 25.30 3.80
N SER A 510 25.22 24.07 4.28
CA SER A 510 24.01 23.32 3.94
C SER A 510 23.12 23.27 5.17
N ASP A 511 22.11 24.12 5.20
CA ASP A 511 21.05 24.16 6.22
C ASP A 511 20.05 23.00 5.99
N SER A 512 20.59 21.79 5.86
CA SER A 512 19.89 20.53 5.72
C SER A 512 20.13 19.73 6.99
N GLU A 513 19.06 19.44 7.73
CA GLU A 513 19.10 18.46 8.81
C GLU A 513 19.78 17.17 8.31
N PRO A 514 20.66 16.54 9.11
CA PRO A 514 21.30 15.30 8.71
C PRO A 514 20.24 14.21 8.56
N GLU A 515 20.14 13.61 7.38
CA GLU A 515 19.42 12.34 7.21
C GLU A 515 20.11 11.27 8.10
N PRO A 516 19.35 10.37 8.76
CA PRO A 516 19.95 9.29 9.53
C PRO A 516 20.78 8.39 8.60
N GLU A 517 22.00 8.06 9.03
CA GLU A 517 22.88 7.14 8.31
C GLU A 517 22.23 5.77 8.14
N ASP A 518 22.10 5.34 6.88
CA ASP A 518 21.58 4.04 6.48
C ASP A 518 22.64 2.95 6.74
N ASN A 519 22.84 2.60 8.01
CA ASN A 519 23.80 1.58 8.45
C ASN A 519 23.24 0.16 8.22
N VAL A 520 23.05 -0.24 6.96
CA VAL A 520 22.64 -1.62 6.59
C VAL A 520 23.78 -2.47 6.02
N ARG A 521 24.99 -1.93 5.84
CA ARG A 521 26.12 -2.71 5.25
C ARG A 521 27.21 -3.19 6.22
N GLY A 522 27.09 -2.95 7.52
CA GLY A 522 28.17 -3.23 8.49
C GLY A 522 27.99 -4.43 9.43
N SER A 523 26.77 -4.91 9.66
CA SER A 523 26.47 -5.82 10.80
C SER A 523 26.58 -7.31 10.49
N ASP A 524 26.72 -7.72 9.23
CA ASP A 524 26.67 -9.14 8.84
C ASP A 524 27.93 -9.93 9.22
N ARG A 525 29.08 -9.27 9.43
CA ARG A 525 30.35 -9.96 9.77
C ARG A 525 30.62 -10.12 11.26
N SER A 526 30.00 -9.33 12.12
CA SER A 526 30.19 -9.44 13.59
C SER A 526 29.20 -10.42 14.24
N ILE A 527 27.99 -10.55 13.69
CA ILE A 527 26.92 -11.41 14.22
C ILE A 527 27.21 -12.90 13.97
N GLY A 528 27.88 -13.24 12.86
CA GLY A 528 28.28 -14.62 12.55
C GLY A 528 29.21 -15.27 13.60
N ARG A 529 30.01 -14.48 14.33
CA ARG A 529 30.89 -15.00 15.40
C ARG A 529 30.18 -15.16 16.74
N HIS A 530 29.07 -14.47 16.97
CA HIS A 530 28.29 -14.60 18.21
C HIS A 530 27.36 -15.82 18.14
N LEU A 531 26.78 -16.11 16.96
CA LEU A 531 25.93 -17.29 16.73
C LEU A 531 26.69 -18.62 16.80
N GLN A 532 27.97 -18.66 16.38
CA GLN A 532 28.80 -19.86 16.54
C GLN A 532 29.13 -20.17 18.01
N ARG A 533 29.15 -19.17 18.91
CA ARG A 533 29.37 -19.39 20.34
C ARG A 533 28.11 -19.87 21.06
N CYS A 534 26.94 -19.29 20.75
CA CYS A 534 25.67 -19.74 21.35
C CYS A 534 25.24 -21.14 20.87
N CYS A 535 25.49 -21.51 19.60
CA CYS A 535 25.22 -22.87 19.12
C CYS A 535 26.15 -23.94 19.73
N ALA A 536 27.36 -23.56 20.16
CA ALA A 536 28.28 -24.49 20.82
C ALA A 536 27.88 -24.75 22.29
N GLN A 537 27.33 -23.74 22.99
CA GLN A 537 26.85 -23.90 24.37
C GLN A 537 25.55 -24.70 24.46
N ASN A 538 24.60 -24.53 23.53
CA ASN A 538 23.33 -25.29 23.56
C ASN A 538 23.46 -26.75 23.11
N ARG A 539 24.56 -27.16 22.44
CA ARG A 539 24.80 -28.58 22.12
C ARG A 539 25.25 -29.40 23.33
N SER A 540 25.72 -28.76 24.40
CA SER A 540 26.13 -29.42 25.64
C SER A 540 24.92 -29.84 26.49
N GLU A 541 23.86 -29.04 26.52
CA GLU A 541 22.68 -29.31 27.36
C GLU A 541 21.73 -30.36 26.76
N TYR A 542 21.67 -30.47 25.43
CA TYR A 542 20.82 -31.47 24.77
C TYR A 542 21.41 -32.90 24.75
N CYS A 543 22.72 -33.07 24.96
CA CYS A 543 23.30 -34.40 25.10
C CYS A 543 23.05 -35.03 26.49
N HIS A 544 22.87 -34.22 27.54
CA HIS A 544 22.60 -34.74 28.90
C HIS A 544 21.15 -35.15 29.13
N LEU A 545 20.19 -34.59 28.39
CA LEU A 545 18.77 -34.96 28.48
C LEU A 545 18.43 -36.24 27.69
N ALA A 546 19.28 -36.67 26.75
CA ALA A 546 19.05 -37.88 25.96
C ALA A 546 19.48 -39.19 26.67
N GLU A 547 20.30 -39.11 27.72
CA GLU A 547 20.74 -40.31 28.48
C GLU A 547 19.79 -40.69 29.63
N HIS A 548 18.89 -39.79 30.06
CA HIS A 548 17.96 -40.05 31.16
C HIS A 548 16.60 -40.65 30.75
N CYS A 549 16.33 -40.80 29.44
CA CYS A 549 15.10 -41.42 28.92
C CYS A 549 15.28 -42.88 28.45
N LYS A 550 16.32 -43.58 28.94
CA LYS A 550 16.60 -45.00 28.62
C LYS A 550 16.83 -45.89 29.85
N GLN A 551 16.22 -45.58 30.99
CA GLN A 551 16.10 -46.51 32.12
C GLN A 551 14.65 -46.68 32.54
#